data_AF-A0A950BK52-F1
#
_entry.id   AF-A0A950BK52-F1
#
_cell.length_a   1.000
_cell.length_b   1.000
_cell.length_c   1.000
_cell.angle_alpha   90.00
_cell.angle_beta   90.00
_cell.angle_gamma   90.00
#
_symmetry.space_group_name_H-M   'P 1'
#
loop_
_entity.id
_entity.type
_entity.pdbx_description
1 polymer ?
#
loop_
_entity_poly.entity_id
_entity_poly.type
_entity_poly.pdbx_seq_one_letter_code
_entity_poly.pdbx_strand_id
1 'polypeptide(L)'
;VVRCATSIILASEQWKLKPSQATGMALAYLENYRKAVLKAGESRSVHEIVPHGGHGPIQEILGSTAIATQAQLLKDKTKRKADGRPLIRRTDTVVDVSRKRFDEVAAALESHGQRLGKPDAFKVHDLVFRIVGVGSLGVRRYLALVEGAGPPDGYQLLDIKEPRPSAAAPVATDTLVDIEGDEARRVVLSQTILQGHVAVGLDVLKIGQRSYRMREMIPEENRSSLDRFQRQPERLRRAVERAGGLTASSQLRGARFKPDYDRWSDLARWAEGPSLDAVLAAAARFTERTNQQHAEFQAATRDAGGISAALHAFAG
;
A
#
# COMPACT_ATOMS: atom_id res chain seq x y z
N VAL A 1 13.23 0.88 4.70
CA VAL A 1 14.11 2.07 4.68
C VAL A 1 14.59 2.41 3.26
N VAL A 2 15.37 1.54 2.56
CA VAL A 2 15.90 1.80 1.20
C VAL A 2 14.84 2.34 0.22
N ARG A 3 13.70 1.65 0.07
CA ARG A 3 12.65 2.06 -0.88
C ARG A 3 12.16 3.49 -0.65
N CYS A 4 11.97 3.90 0.60
CA CYS A 4 11.50 5.24 0.91
C CYS A 4 12.58 6.29 0.66
N ALA A 5 13.84 6.00 1.01
CA ALA A 5 14.97 6.86 0.67
C ALA A 5 15.12 7.05 -0.85
N THR A 6 14.99 5.97 -1.64
CA THR A 6 14.96 6.06 -3.12
C THR A 6 13.81 6.95 -3.60
N SER A 7 12.60 6.79 -3.06
CA SER A 7 11.47 7.65 -3.43
C SER A 7 11.70 9.13 -3.09
N ILE A 8 12.38 9.43 -1.98
CA ILE A 8 12.74 10.82 -1.61
C ILE A 8 13.72 11.39 -2.63
N ILE A 9 14.73 10.64 -3.05
CA ILE A 9 15.71 11.08 -4.05
C ILE A 9 15.02 11.30 -5.41
N LEU A 10 14.25 10.32 -5.90
CA LEU A 10 13.51 10.42 -7.16
C LEU A 10 12.54 11.62 -7.18
N ALA A 11 11.77 11.82 -6.10
CA ALA A 11 10.87 12.95 -5.99
C ALA A 11 11.63 14.29 -6.02
N SER A 12 12.82 14.33 -5.41
CA SER A 12 13.66 15.53 -5.41
C SER A 12 14.17 15.88 -6.82
N GLU A 13 14.56 14.88 -7.61
CA GLU A 13 14.93 15.06 -9.02
C GLU A 13 13.75 15.57 -9.85
N GLN A 14 12.59 14.91 -9.72
CA GLN A 14 11.37 15.27 -10.44
C GLN A 14 10.91 16.70 -10.12
N TRP A 15 11.06 17.13 -8.85
CA TRP A 15 10.72 18.48 -8.42
C TRP A 15 11.85 19.50 -8.60
N LYS A 16 12.99 19.09 -9.18
CA LYS A 16 14.17 19.94 -9.44
C LYS A 16 14.69 20.65 -8.19
N LEU A 17 14.68 19.95 -7.06
CA LEU A 17 15.27 20.47 -5.81
C LEU A 17 16.79 20.53 -5.92
N LYS A 18 17.43 21.41 -5.14
CA LYS A 18 18.90 21.46 -5.08
C LYS A 18 19.44 20.13 -4.53
N PRO A 19 20.62 19.65 -5.00
CA PRO A 19 21.22 18.42 -4.48
C PRO A 19 21.33 18.39 -2.95
N SER A 20 21.71 19.51 -2.33
CA SER A 20 21.79 19.64 -0.87
C SER A 20 20.43 19.46 -0.17
N GLN A 21 19.33 19.87 -0.81
CA GLN A 21 17.98 19.65 -0.28
C GLN A 21 17.57 18.19 -0.41
N ALA A 22 17.83 17.56 -1.55
CA ALA A 22 17.54 16.14 -1.79
C ALA A 22 18.26 15.24 -0.78
N THR A 23 19.58 15.39 -0.66
CA THR A 23 20.41 14.67 0.32
C THR A 23 19.96 15.01 1.74
N GLY A 24 19.69 16.29 2.03
CA GLY A 24 19.21 16.72 3.35
C GLY A 24 17.89 16.07 3.77
N MET A 25 16.97 15.83 2.84
CA MET A 25 15.71 15.12 3.13
C MET A 25 15.92 13.63 3.35
N ALA A 26 16.73 12.96 2.53
CA ALA A 26 17.07 11.55 2.73
C ALA A 26 17.74 11.33 4.10
N LEU A 27 18.68 12.21 4.48
CA LEU A 27 19.32 12.19 5.79
C LEU A 27 18.31 12.47 6.92
N ALA A 28 17.41 13.44 6.75
CA ALA A 28 16.37 13.73 7.75
C ALA A 28 15.43 12.54 7.99
N TYR A 29 15.09 11.80 6.94
CA TYR A 29 14.33 10.53 7.03
C TYR A 29 15.10 9.47 7.83
N LEU A 30 16.36 9.21 7.47
CA LEU A 30 17.19 8.18 8.12
C LEU A 30 17.48 8.51 9.58
N GLU A 31 17.73 9.78 9.89
CA GLU A 31 18.00 10.22 11.25
C GLU A 31 16.77 10.12 12.15
N ASN A 32 15.58 10.46 11.64
CA ASN A 32 14.35 10.28 12.41
C ASN A 32 13.95 8.81 12.56
N TYR A 33 14.24 7.99 11.54
CA TYR A 33 14.14 6.55 11.66
C TYR A 33 15.04 6.03 12.79
N ARG A 34 16.33 6.41 12.80
CA ARG A 34 17.28 6.04 13.86
C ARG A 34 16.77 6.44 15.24
N LYS A 35 16.47 7.72 15.43
CA LYS A 35 15.95 8.26 16.72
C LYS A 35 14.74 7.47 17.22
N ALA A 36 13.80 7.14 16.34
CA ALA A 36 12.61 6.40 16.71
C ALA A 36 12.92 4.94 17.13
N VAL A 37 13.86 4.27 16.45
CA VAL A 37 14.31 2.93 16.83
C VAL A 37 15.00 2.95 18.20
N LEU A 38 15.94 3.87 18.43
CA LEU A 38 16.70 3.93 19.67
C LEU A 38 15.82 4.28 20.87
N LYS A 39 14.96 5.29 20.72
CA LYS A 39 13.98 5.66 21.75
C LYS A 39 13.06 4.49 22.12
N ALA A 40 12.60 3.72 21.13
CA ALA A 40 11.75 2.56 21.39
C ALA A 40 12.51 1.42 22.10
N GLY A 41 13.81 1.27 21.84
CA GLY A 41 14.69 0.35 22.55
C GLY A 41 14.80 0.70 24.04
N GLU A 42 14.97 1.99 24.35
CA GLU A 42 15.04 2.52 25.72
C GLU A 42 13.70 2.39 26.46
N SER A 43 12.60 2.84 25.84
CA SER A 43 11.27 2.87 26.46
C SER A 43 10.55 1.52 26.46
N ARG A 44 11.10 0.54 25.73
CA ARG A 44 10.47 -0.74 25.39
C ARG A 44 9.03 -0.60 24.88
N SER A 45 8.77 0.44 24.09
CA SER A 45 7.44 0.71 23.55
C SER A 45 7.49 1.20 22.12
N VAL A 46 6.56 0.73 21.30
CA VAL A 46 6.37 1.29 19.95
C VAL A 46 5.51 2.53 20.08
N HIS A 47 6.07 3.68 19.74
CA HIS A 47 5.28 4.90 19.65
C HIS A 47 4.25 4.78 18.52
N GLU A 48 2.98 4.92 18.89
CA GLU A 48 1.89 5.11 17.94
C GLU A 48 1.78 6.57 17.55
N ILE A 49 1.84 6.85 16.26
CA ILE A 49 1.49 8.15 15.73
C ILE A 49 -0.03 8.13 15.54
N VAL A 50 -0.78 8.57 16.55
CA VAL A 50 -2.24 8.65 16.50
C VAL A 50 -2.66 10.00 15.91
N PRO A 51 -3.56 10.05 14.90
CA PRO A 51 -4.20 11.29 14.49
C PRO A 51 -5.06 11.82 15.65
N HIS A 52 -4.69 12.94 16.25
CA HIS A 52 -5.48 13.55 17.33
C HIS A 52 -6.53 14.47 16.72
N GLY A 53 -7.80 14.06 16.66
CA GLY A 53 -8.94 14.97 16.46
C GLY A 53 -8.83 15.97 15.31
N GLY A 54 -8.43 15.55 14.11
CA GLY A 54 -8.35 16.46 12.97
C GLY A 54 -7.11 17.38 12.96
N HIS A 55 -6.19 17.22 13.91
CA HIS A 55 -4.92 17.94 13.95
C HIS A 55 -3.79 17.00 14.38
N GLY A 56 -2.85 16.72 13.49
CA GLY A 56 -1.69 15.94 13.88
C GLY A 56 -0.75 15.57 12.74
N PRO A 57 0.35 14.86 13.10
CA PRO A 57 1.45 14.59 12.20
C PRO A 57 1.08 13.94 10.86
N ILE A 58 0.09 13.05 10.91
CA ILE A 58 -0.42 12.30 9.77
C ILE A 58 -1.30 13.18 8.88
N GLN A 59 -2.02 14.14 9.43
CA GLN A 59 -2.92 15.00 8.67
C GLN A 59 -2.17 16.06 7.89
N GLU A 60 -1.04 16.52 8.40
CA GLU A 60 -0.11 17.31 7.59
C GLU A 60 0.37 16.50 6.37
N ILE A 61 0.56 15.18 6.46
CA ILE A 61 1.01 14.33 5.33
C ILE A 61 -0.14 13.88 4.43
N LEU A 62 -1.32 13.60 4.98
CA LEU A 62 -2.45 13.03 4.25
C LEU A 62 -3.45 14.08 3.74
N GLY A 63 -3.55 15.24 4.40
CA GLY A 63 -4.43 16.34 3.99
C GLY A 63 -5.90 15.95 4.10
N SER A 64 -6.73 16.37 3.14
CA SER A 64 -8.17 16.05 3.09
C SER A 64 -8.47 14.56 3.01
N THR A 65 -7.52 13.75 2.52
CA THR A 65 -7.60 12.28 2.52
C THR A 65 -7.76 11.70 3.93
N ALA A 66 -7.23 12.37 4.95
CA ALA A 66 -7.39 11.95 6.34
C ALA A 66 -8.82 12.10 6.88
N ILE A 67 -9.69 12.85 6.16
CA ILE A 67 -11.03 13.26 6.60
C ILE A 67 -12.13 12.60 5.74
N ALA A 68 -11.78 12.01 4.59
CA ALA A 68 -12.75 11.41 3.70
C ALA A 68 -13.43 10.20 4.36
N THR A 69 -14.75 10.09 4.19
CA THR A 69 -15.59 9.04 4.79
C THR A 69 -15.87 7.91 3.80
N GLN A 70 -16.28 6.74 4.31
CA GLN A 70 -16.73 5.64 3.46
C GLN A 70 -17.93 6.01 2.58
N ALA A 71 -18.81 6.88 3.09
CA ALA A 71 -19.92 7.43 2.32
C ALA A 71 -19.45 8.20 1.07
N GLN A 72 -18.45 9.06 1.25
CA GLN A 72 -17.88 9.82 0.14
C GLN A 72 -17.17 8.90 -0.85
N LEU A 73 -16.44 7.89 -0.37
CA LEU A 73 -15.81 6.90 -1.24
C LEU A 73 -16.84 6.16 -2.11
N LEU A 74 -17.91 5.65 -1.51
CA LEU A 74 -18.99 4.96 -2.22
C LEU A 74 -19.61 5.87 -3.28
N LYS A 75 -19.95 7.11 -2.92
CA LYS A 75 -20.48 8.12 -3.86
C LYS A 75 -19.52 8.38 -5.04
N ASP A 76 -18.22 8.53 -4.76
CA ASP A 76 -17.20 8.82 -5.77
C ASP A 76 -16.91 7.63 -6.69
N LYS A 77 -17.04 6.40 -6.17
CA LYS A 77 -16.72 5.17 -6.90
C LYS A 77 -17.93 4.50 -7.52
N THR A 78 -19.15 4.85 -7.14
CA THR A 78 -20.36 4.20 -7.66
C THR A 78 -21.30 5.19 -8.37
N LYS A 79 -22.15 4.64 -9.24
CA LYS A 79 -23.32 5.27 -9.85
C LYS A 79 -24.54 4.38 -9.63
N ARG A 80 -25.75 4.93 -9.67
CA ARG A 80 -26.98 4.13 -9.60
C ARG A 80 -27.47 3.73 -10.99
N LYS A 81 -28.01 2.52 -11.10
CA LYS A 81 -28.83 2.07 -12.24
C LYS A 81 -30.19 2.76 -12.22
N ALA A 82 -30.95 2.60 -13.31
CA ALA A 82 -32.35 3.03 -13.38
C ALA A 82 -33.22 2.38 -12.29
N ASP A 83 -32.91 1.15 -11.88
CA ASP A 83 -33.58 0.42 -10.80
C ASP A 83 -33.09 0.79 -9.39
N GLY A 84 -32.23 1.80 -9.26
CA GLY A 84 -31.70 2.29 -7.99
C GLY A 84 -30.51 1.51 -7.42
N ARG A 85 -30.17 0.33 -7.96
CA ARG A 85 -29.02 -0.47 -7.47
C ARG A 85 -27.69 0.22 -7.80
N PRO A 86 -26.72 0.23 -6.86
CA PRO A 86 -25.42 0.80 -7.13
C PRO A 86 -24.58 -0.12 -8.02
N LEU A 87 -23.73 0.52 -8.82
CA LEU A 87 -22.71 -0.08 -9.65
C LEU A 87 -21.43 0.73 -9.51
N ILE A 88 -20.30 0.08 -9.61
CA ILE A 88 -19.01 0.73 -9.71
C ILE A 88 -18.95 1.56 -11.01
N ARG A 89 -18.43 2.78 -10.92
CA ARG A 89 -18.24 3.67 -12.06
C ARG A 89 -17.07 3.15 -12.90
N ARG A 90 -17.38 2.76 -14.15
CA ARG A 90 -16.35 2.35 -15.13
C ARG A 90 -15.58 3.57 -15.63
N THR A 91 -14.30 3.37 -15.92
CA THR A 91 -13.35 4.31 -16.51
C THR A 91 -12.32 3.55 -17.34
N ASP A 92 -11.40 4.23 -18.00
CA ASP A 92 -10.28 3.60 -18.73
C ASP A 92 -9.40 2.70 -17.84
N THR A 93 -9.48 2.89 -16.52
CA THR A 93 -8.72 2.11 -15.53
C THR A 93 -9.59 1.27 -14.60
N VAL A 94 -10.91 1.27 -14.83
CA VAL A 94 -11.90 0.50 -14.07
C VAL A 94 -12.85 -0.13 -15.08
N VAL A 95 -12.56 -1.36 -15.47
CA VAL A 95 -13.13 -1.99 -16.66
C VAL A 95 -13.92 -3.24 -16.28
N ASP A 96 -14.86 -3.63 -17.14
CA ASP A 96 -15.65 -4.83 -16.91
C ASP A 96 -14.80 -6.10 -16.95
N VAL A 97 -15.20 -7.08 -16.15
CA VAL A 97 -14.66 -8.44 -16.22
C VAL A 97 -15.56 -9.31 -17.10
N SER A 98 -15.02 -10.40 -17.64
CA SER A 98 -15.84 -11.42 -18.29
C SER A 98 -16.85 -12.05 -17.31
N ARG A 99 -17.99 -12.53 -17.82
CA ARG A 99 -19.02 -13.16 -16.97
C ARG A 99 -18.46 -14.34 -16.17
N LYS A 100 -17.66 -15.19 -16.82
CA LYS A 100 -16.96 -16.29 -16.16
C LYS A 100 -16.11 -15.79 -14.99
N ARG A 101 -15.34 -14.71 -15.18
CA ARG A 101 -14.51 -14.15 -14.11
C ARG A 101 -15.36 -13.56 -12.99
N PHE A 102 -16.47 -12.91 -13.32
CA PHE A 102 -17.43 -12.44 -12.33
C PHE A 102 -17.89 -13.60 -11.44
N ASP A 103 -18.37 -14.69 -12.05
CA ASP A 103 -18.92 -15.83 -11.32
C ASP A 103 -17.84 -16.50 -10.43
N GLU A 104 -16.60 -16.62 -10.91
CA GLU A 104 -15.48 -17.18 -10.14
C GLU A 104 -15.13 -16.33 -8.90
N VAL A 105 -15.05 -15.01 -9.05
CA VAL A 105 -14.70 -14.11 -7.94
C VAL A 105 -15.86 -13.98 -6.96
N ALA A 106 -17.10 -13.92 -7.46
CA ALA A 106 -18.30 -13.88 -6.63
C ALA A 106 -18.43 -15.14 -5.77
N ALA A 107 -18.28 -16.32 -6.38
CA ALA A 107 -18.30 -17.58 -5.65
C ALA A 107 -17.21 -17.64 -4.57
N ALA A 108 -16.00 -17.14 -4.85
CA ALA A 108 -14.92 -17.08 -3.86
C ALA A 108 -15.25 -16.15 -2.67
N LEU A 109 -15.81 -14.97 -2.93
CA LEU A 109 -16.21 -14.01 -1.90
C LEU A 109 -17.36 -14.56 -1.04
N GLU A 110 -18.39 -15.10 -1.67
CA GLU A 110 -19.54 -15.66 -0.95
C GLU A 110 -19.15 -16.87 -0.11
N SER A 111 -18.32 -17.79 -0.64
CA SER A 111 -17.75 -18.91 0.14
C SER A 111 -16.91 -18.41 1.32
N HIS A 112 -16.16 -17.33 1.11
CA HIS A 112 -15.39 -16.70 2.18
C HIS A 112 -16.31 -16.14 3.27
N GLY A 113 -17.40 -15.45 2.90
CA GLY A 113 -18.42 -14.96 3.83
C GLY A 113 -19.10 -16.08 4.62
N GLN A 114 -19.43 -17.20 3.96
CA GLN A 114 -19.98 -18.40 4.62
C GLN A 114 -19.02 -18.94 5.68
N ARG A 115 -17.73 -19.09 5.35
CA ARG A 115 -16.70 -19.54 6.30
C ARG A 115 -16.56 -18.62 7.51
N LEU A 116 -16.78 -17.32 7.33
CA LEU A 116 -16.77 -16.34 8.42
C LEU A 116 -18.09 -16.25 9.19
N GLY A 117 -19.12 -17.02 8.83
CA GLY A 117 -20.46 -16.93 9.41
C GLY A 117 -21.18 -15.61 9.08
N LYS A 118 -20.80 -14.95 7.98
CA LYS A 118 -21.34 -13.66 7.51
C LYS A 118 -21.66 -13.70 6.01
N PRO A 119 -22.50 -14.64 5.54
CA PRO A 119 -22.74 -14.82 4.11
C PRO A 119 -23.29 -13.55 3.43
N ASP A 120 -24.20 -12.83 4.11
CA ASP A 120 -24.84 -11.65 3.52
C ASP A 120 -23.83 -10.54 3.25
N ALA A 121 -22.85 -10.32 4.15
CA ALA A 121 -21.83 -9.26 4.04
C ALA A 121 -20.85 -9.44 2.86
N PHE A 122 -20.89 -10.57 2.16
CA PHE A 122 -20.02 -10.85 1.01
C PHE A 122 -20.79 -11.08 -0.29
N LYS A 123 -22.12 -10.89 -0.27
CA LYS A 123 -22.95 -10.96 -1.47
C LYS A 123 -22.51 -9.91 -2.48
N VAL A 124 -22.14 -10.35 -3.68
CA VAL A 124 -21.56 -9.47 -4.71
C VAL A 124 -22.64 -8.86 -5.59
N HIS A 125 -22.64 -7.53 -5.69
CA HIS A 125 -23.57 -6.77 -6.54
C HIS A 125 -22.94 -6.33 -7.86
N ASP A 126 -21.63 -6.09 -7.83
CA ASP A 126 -20.88 -5.65 -9.00
C ASP A 126 -19.39 -5.93 -8.84
N LEU A 127 -18.71 -6.13 -9.96
CA LEU A 127 -17.28 -6.44 -9.99
C LEU A 127 -16.63 -5.83 -11.22
N VAL A 128 -15.48 -5.20 -10.99
CA VAL A 128 -14.67 -4.60 -12.06
C VAL A 128 -13.21 -4.95 -11.88
N PHE A 129 -12.48 -4.99 -12.99
CA PHE A 129 -11.04 -5.05 -13.01
C PHE A 129 -10.46 -3.65 -12.86
N ARG A 130 -9.42 -3.49 -12.04
CA ARG A 130 -8.75 -2.21 -11.80
C ARG A 130 -7.34 -2.20 -12.40
N ILE A 131 -7.18 -1.40 -13.44
CA ILE A 131 -5.89 -1.09 -14.07
C ILE A 131 -5.26 0.10 -13.35
N VAL A 132 -4.90 -0.06 -12.06
CA VAL A 132 -4.38 1.05 -11.25
C VAL A 132 -3.24 0.63 -10.32
N GLY A 133 -2.21 1.46 -10.30
CA GLY A 133 -1.10 1.40 -9.34
C GLY A 133 0.20 1.89 -9.96
N VAL A 134 0.79 2.93 -9.36
CA VAL A 134 2.09 3.50 -9.74
C VAL A 134 3.28 2.52 -9.66
N GLY A 135 3.08 1.33 -9.07
CA GLY A 135 4.11 0.29 -8.94
C GLY A 135 3.60 -1.15 -9.11
N SER A 136 2.46 -1.35 -9.77
CA SER A 136 1.92 -2.72 -10.00
C SER A 136 1.00 -2.76 -11.23
N LEU A 137 1.47 -2.27 -12.38
CA LEU A 137 0.82 -2.59 -13.66
C LEU A 137 1.04 -4.09 -13.98
N GLY A 138 0.07 -4.72 -14.66
CA GLY A 138 0.16 -6.14 -15.01
C GLY A 138 -0.03 -7.11 -13.83
N VAL A 139 -0.76 -6.70 -12.77
CA VAL A 139 -1.21 -7.61 -11.70
C VAL A 139 -2.72 -7.64 -11.66
N ARG A 140 -3.30 -8.82 -11.36
CA ARG A 140 -4.76 -8.93 -11.25
C ARG A 140 -5.24 -8.16 -10.03
N ARG A 141 -6.17 -7.23 -10.26
CA ARG A 141 -6.76 -6.43 -9.20
C ARG A 141 -8.23 -6.21 -9.51
N TYR A 142 -9.09 -6.55 -8.57
CA TYR A 142 -10.53 -6.40 -8.68
C TYR A 142 -11.05 -5.43 -7.61
N LEU A 143 -12.17 -4.81 -7.93
CA LEU A 143 -13.00 -4.10 -6.96
C LEU A 143 -14.37 -4.76 -6.96
N ALA A 144 -14.74 -5.35 -5.82
CA ALA A 144 -16.07 -5.89 -5.63
C ALA A 144 -16.91 -4.88 -4.85
N LEU A 145 -18.13 -4.65 -5.31
CA LEU A 145 -19.17 -3.99 -4.54
C LEU A 145 -20.00 -5.09 -3.89
N VAL A 146 -19.95 -5.16 -2.56
CA VAL A 146 -20.65 -6.17 -1.76
C VAL A 146 -21.67 -5.51 -0.84
N GLU A 147 -22.57 -6.31 -0.28
CA GLU A 147 -23.42 -5.87 0.84
C GLU A 147 -22.54 -5.41 2.02
N GLY A 148 -22.94 -4.37 2.72
CA GLY A 148 -22.25 -3.80 3.88
C GLY A 148 -23.17 -3.70 5.09
N ALA A 149 -22.58 -3.63 6.28
CA ALA A 149 -23.33 -3.43 7.52
C ALA A 149 -23.61 -1.92 7.76
N GLY A 150 -24.75 -1.43 7.28
CA GLY A 150 -25.29 -0.13 7.69
C GLY A 150 -25.10 1.07 6.73
N PRO A 151 -25.51 2.28 7.16
CA PRO A 151 -25.55 3.48 6.33
C PRO A 151 -24.20 3.86 5.71
N PRO A 152 -24.16 4.52 4.54
CA PRO A 152 -25.28 5.29 3.95
C PRO A 152 -26.20 4.46 3.07
N ASP A 153 -25.75 3.30 2.60
CA ASP A 153 -26.46 2.54 1.57
C ASP A 153 -26.43 1.02 1.79
N GLY A 154 -25.77 0.50 2.83
CA GLY A 154 -25.64 -0.95 3.03
C GLY A 154 -24.71 -1.63 2.02
N TYR A 155 -23.69 -0.94 1.52
CA TYR A 155 -22.69 -1.50 0.60
C TYR A 155 -21.27 -1.20 1.05
N GLN A 156 -20.33 -2.03 0.60
CA GLN A 156 -18.89 -1.91 0.85
C GLN A 156 -18.11 -2.19 -0.45
N LEU A 157 -16.95 -1.54 -0.59
CA LEU A 157 -16.01 -1.82 -1.68
C LEU A 157 -14.84 -2.65 -1.16
N LEU A 158 -14.61 -3.82 -1.74
CA LEU A 158 -13.48 -4.69 -1.42
C LEU A 158 -12.40 -4.61 -2.51
N ASP A 159 -11.19 -4.22 -2.12
CA ASP A 159 -9.99 -4.23 -2.97
C ASP A 159 -9.32 -5.61 -2.89
N ILE A 160 -9.36 -6.34 -4.00
CA ILE A 160 -8.81 -7.70 -4.12
C ILE A 160 -7.61 -7.61 -5.05
N LYS A 161 -6.40 -7.89 -4.54
CA LYS A 161 -5.16 -7.72 -5.31
C LYS A 161 -4.31 -8.98 -5.25
N GLU A 162 -3.88 -9.45 -6.42
CA GLU A 162 -2.88 -10.50 -6.53
C GLU A 162 -1.51 -9.93 -6.12
N PRO A 163 -0.85 -10.54 -5.14
CA PRO A 163 0.51 -10.18 -4.75
C PRO A 163 1.53 -10.78 -5.73
N ARG A 164 2.66 -10.10 -5.86
CA ARG A 164 3.83 -10.59 -6.59
C ARG A 164 4.87 -11.10 -5.59
N PRO A 165 5.76 -12.02 -6.01
CA PRO A 165 6.90 -12.44 -5.22
C PRO A 165 7.67 -11.26 -4.64
N SER A 166 8.08 -11.38 -3.37
CA SER A 166 8.90 -10.35 -2.74
C SER A 166 10.23 -10.18 -3.46
N ALA A 167 10.60 -8.95 -3.80
CA ALA A 167 11.94 -8.65 -4.33
C ALA A 167 13.06 -8.97 -3.31
N ALA A 168 12.72 -9.05 -2.02
CA ALA A 168 13.66 -9.44 -0.97
C ALA A 168 13.74 -10.97 -0.78
N ALA A 169 12.88 -11.78 -1.43
CA ALA A 169 12.87 -13.23 -1.25
C ALA A 169 14.25 -13.89 -1.47
N PRO A 170 15.06 -13.51 -2.48
CA PRO A 170 16.37 -14.14 -2.70
C PRO A 170 17.40 -13.90 -1.58
N VAL A 171 17.20 -12.89 -0.74
CA VAL A 171 18.14 -12.48 0.32
C VAL A 171 17.53 -12.57 1.72
N ALA A 172 16.25 -12.93 1.83
CA ALA A 172 15.57 -13.14 3.10
C ALA A 172 15.83 -14.58 3.57
N THR A 173 16.99 -14.80 4.18
CA THR A 173 17.46 -16.13 4.61
C THR A 173 16.91 -16.56 5.97
N ASP A 174 16.36 -15.63 6.74
CA ASP A 174 15.83 -15.84 8.09
C ASP A 174 14.31 -15.53 8.10
N THR A 175 13.51 -16.46 7.56
CA THR A 175 12.04 -16.34 7.53
C THR A 175 11.41 -17.07 8.71
N LEU A 176 10.63 -16.34 9.49
CA LEU A 176 10.09 -16.82 10.78
C LEU A 176 8.71 -17.47 10.68
N VAL A 177 8.10 -17.36 9.51
CA VAL A 177 6.80 -17.95 9.19
C VAL A 177 6.90 -18.54 7.79
N ASP A 178 6.62 -19.83 7.71
CA ASP A 178 6.41 -20.48 6.43
C ASP A 178 5.08 -20.00 5.83
N ILE A 179 5.18 -19.46 4.63
CA ILE A 179 4.03 -18.99 3.85
C ILE A 179 3.54 -20.06 2.87
N GLU A 180 4.20 -21.21 2.79
CA GLU A 180 3.88 -22.34 1.90
C GLU A 180 3.79 -21.91 0.43
N GLY A 181 4.62 -20.94 0.03
CA GLY A 181 4.61 -20.33 -1.30
C GLY A 181 3.44 -19.38 -1.57
N ASP A 182 2.56 -19.10 -0.59
CA ASP A 182 1.42 -18.19 -0.74
C ASP A 182 1.81 -16.73 -0.47
N GLU A 183 2.05 -15.99 -1.55
CA GLU A 183 2.39 -14.57 -1.47
C GLU A 183 1.27 -13.68 -0.87
N ALA A 184 0.00 -14.12 -0.90
CA ALA A 184 -1.09 -13.39 -0.25
C ALA A 184 -1.03 -13.56 1.25
N ARG A 185 -0.73 -14.77 1.72
CA ARG A 185 -0.45 -15.03 3.13
C ARG A 185 0.71 -14.19 3.63
N ARG A 186 1.80 -14.08 2.85
CA ARG A 186 2.94 -13.21 3.19
C ARG A 186 2.52 -11.75 3.35
N VAL A 187 1.76 -11.21 2.41
CA VAL A 187 1.31 -9.81 2.44
C VAL A 187 0.34 -9.56 3.59
N VAL A 188 -0.67 -10.42 3.78
CA VAL A 188 -1.65 -10.30 4.86
C VAL A 188 -0.95 -10.36 6.21
N LEU A 189 -0.09 -11.35 6.45
CA LEU A 189 0.69 -11.47 7.67
C LEU A 189 1.56 -10.23 7.92
N SER A 190 2.27 -9.77 6.89
CA SER A 190 3.10 -8.57 7.00
C SER A 190 2.26 -7.34 7.36
N GLN A 191 1.08 -7.18 6.76
CA GLN A 191 0.19 -6.07 7.08
C GLN A 191 -0.36 -6.16 8.51
N THR A 192 -0.77 -7.36 8.95
CA THR A 192 -1.25 -7.61 10.31
C THR A 192 -0.20 -7.29 11.37
N ILE A 193 1.06 -7.63 11.11
CA ILE A 193 2.16 -7.39 12.05
C ILE A 193 2.64 -5.94 12.00
N LEU A 194 2.89 -5.42 10.80
CA LEU A 194 3.67 -4.20 10.62
C LEU A 194 2.82 -2.92 10.70
N GLN A 195 1.51 -3.00 10.49
CA GLN A 195 0.60 -1.85 10.53
C GLN A 195 0.07 -1.65 11.96
N GLY A 196 -0.05 -0.39 12.39
CA GLY A 196 -0.62 -0.08 13.71
C GLY A 196 -2.13 -0.31 13.75
N HIS A 197 -2.79 -0.14 12.61
CA HIS A 197 -4.20 -0.46 12.43
C HIS A 197 -4.35 -1.21 11.11
N VAL A 198 -4.96 -2.38 11.17
CA VAL A 198 -5.17 -3.25 10.02
C VAL A 198 -6.45 -2.82 9.31
N ALA A 199 -6.44 -2.84 7.98
CA ALA A 199 -7.64 -2.54 7.21
C ALA A 199 -8.75 -3.57 7.51
N VAL A 200 -9.99 -3.10 7.60
CA VAL A 200 -11.16 -3.96 7.76
C VAL A 200 -11.23 -4.96 6.60
N GLY A 201 -11.59 -6.20 6.90
CA GLY A 201 -11.68 -7.28 5.90
C GLY A 201 -10.34 -7.71 5.32
N LEU A 202 -9.19 -7.35 5.94
CA LEU A 202 -7.90 -7.88 5.51
C LEU A 202 -7.87 -9.39 5.71
N ASP A 203 -7.86 -10.13 4.61
CA ASP A 203 -7.70 -11.58 4.63
C ASP A 203 -7.13 -12.08 3.28
N VAL A 204 -6.77 -13.36 3.25
CA VAL A 204 -6.45 -14.11 2.03
C VAL A 204 -7.74 -14.61 1.40
N LEU A 205 -7.89 -14.33 0.10
CA LEU A 205 -8.97 -14.83 -0.74
C LEU A 205 -8.39 -15.74 -1.83
N LYS A 206 -8.86 -16.99 -1.91
CA LYS A 206 -8.49 -17.90 -2.99
C LYS A 206 -9.52 -17.81 -4.11
N ILE A 207 -9.08 -17.50 -5.32
CA ILE A 207 -9.91 -17.48 -6.53
C ILE A 207 -9.28 -18.45 -7.54
N GLY A 208 -9.94 -19.59 -7.74
CA GLY A 208 -9.36 -20.73 -8.46
C GLY A 208 -8.06 -21.18 -7.79
N GLN A 209 -6.98 -21.29 -8.57
CA GLN A 209 -5.66 -21.73 -8.10
C GLN A 209 -4.77 -20.59 -7.60
N ARG A 210 -5.30 -19.38 -7.43
CA ARG A 210 -4.53 -18.18 -7.07
C ARG A 210 -5.00 -17.58 -5.76
N SER A 211 -4.05 -17.07 -4.99
CA SER A 211 -4.31 -16.37 -3.73
C SER A 211 -4.21 -14.86 -3.93
N TYR A 212 -5.11 -14.13 -3.29
CA TYR A 212 -5.24 -12.68 -3.37
C TYR A 212 -5.31 -12.10 -1.96
N ARG A 213 -4.80 -10.87 -1.80
CA ARG A 213 -5.09 -10.07 -0.61
C ARG A 213 -6.39 -9.32 -0.83
N MET A 214 -7.36 -9.54 0.04
CA MET A 214 -8.62 -8.79 0.11
C MET A 214 -8.56 -7.80 1.27
N ARG A 215 -9.23 -6.66 1.15
CA ARG A 215 -9.55 -5.73 2.25
C ARG A 215 -10.62 -4.73 1.81
N GLU A 216 -11.23 -4.05 2.76
CA GLU A 216 -12.02 -2.86 2.48
C GLU A 216 -11.17 -1.78 1.81
N MET A 217 -11.73 -1.18 0.78
CA MET A 217 -11.16 0.01 0.16
C MET A 217 -11.33 1.19 1.12
N ILE A 218 -10.23 1.84 1.46
CA ILE A 218 -10.26 3.07 2.24
C ILE A 218 -10.26 4.28 1.31
N PRO A 219 -10.82 5.42 1.76
CA PRO A 219 -10.75 6.69 1.02
C PRO A 219 -9.32 7.02 0.57
N GLU A 220 -9.21 7.41 -0.71
CA GLU A 220 -8.07 7.13 -1.59
C GLU A 220 -6.65 7.33 -1.01
N GLU A 221 -5.91 6.24 -0.86
CA GLU A 221 -4.48 6.18 -0.52
C GLU A 221 -3.54 6.97 -1.47
N ASN A 222 -4.01 7.36 -2.66
CA ASN A 222 -3.22 8.01 -3.70
C ASN A 222 -3.39 9.54 -3.77
N ARG A 223 -4.23 10.15 -2.92
CA ARG A 223 -4.40 11.62 -2.87
C ARG A 223 -3.52 12.32 -1.85
N SER A 224 -2.77 11.58 -1.04
CA SER A 224 -1.65 12.11 -0.27
C SER A 224 -0.44 12.37 -1.19
N SER A 225 -0.65 13.16 -2.26
CA SER A 225 0.49 13.59 -3.06
C SER A 225 1.27 14.61 -2.23
N LEU A 226 2.52 14.27 -1.97
CA LEU A 226 3.48 15.20 -1.38
C LEU A 226 3.76 16.39 -2.35
N ASP A 227 3.30 16.32 -3.60
CA ASP A 227 3.36 17.39 -4.60
C ASP A 227 2.85 18.73 -4.08
N ARG A 228 1.82 18.72 -3.22
CA ARG A 228 1.32 19.97 -2.59
C ARG A 228 2.36 20.68 -1.71
N PHE A 229 3.40 19.96 -1.29
CA PHE A 229 4.54 20.48 -0.55
C PHE A 229 5.73 20.85 -1.42
N GLN A 230 5.64 20.71 -2.74
CA GLN A 230 6.73 21.06 -3.65
C GLN A 230 7.23 22.49 -3.45
N ARG A 231 6.31 23.43 -3.15
CA ARG A 231 6.63 24.84 -2.86
C ARG A 231 6.73 25.16 -1.37
N GLN A 232 6.75 24.15 -0.50
CA GLN A 232 6.71 24.28 0.96
C GLN A 232 7.81 23.40 1.59
N PRO A 233 9.10 23.75 1.40
CA PRO A 233 10.23 22.90 1.75
C PRO A 233 10.24 22.47 3.23
N GLU A 234 9.86 23.36 4.14
CA GLU A 234 9.78 23.03 5.57
C GLU A 234 8.70 21.99 5.90
N ARG A 235 7.54 22.07 5.23
CA ARG A 235 6.46 21.09 5.41
C ARG A 235 6.81 19.76 4.78
N LEU A 236 7.46 19.79 3.62
CA LEU A 236 7.99 18.60 2.97
C LEU A 236 9.01 17.91 3.87
N ARG A 237 9.96 18.66 4.43
CA ARG A 237 10.95 18.14 5.38
C ARG A 237 10.28 17.47 6.57
N ARG A 238 9.33 18.14 7.25
CA ARG A 238 8.60 17.55 8.38
C ARG A 238 7.83 16.29 8.00
N ALA A 239 7.23 16.25 6.81
CA ALA A 239 6.55 15.06 6.30
C ALA A 239 7.53 13.88 6.14
N VAL A 240 8.73 14.14 5.61
CA VAL A 240 9.81 13.16 5.42
C VAL A 240 10.36 12.66 6.76
N GLU A 241 10.60 13.55 7.72
CA GLU A 241 11.03 13.21 9.08
C GLU A 241 10.03 12.24 9.76
N ARG A 242 8.73 12.53 9.63
CA ARG A 242 7.67 11.68 10.15
C ARG A 242 7.56 10.33 9.44
N ALA A 243 7.80 10.29 8.14
CA ALA A 243 7.88 9.02 7.41
C ALA A 243 9.00 8.11 7.97
N GLY A 244 10.09 8.71 8.46
CA GLY A 244 11.16 8.02 9.18
C GLY A 244 10.64 7.32 10.44
N GLY A 245 9.98 8.08 11.31
CA GLY A 245 9.35 7.54 12.53
C GLY A 245 8.30 6.47 12.26
N LEU A 246 7.41 6.68 11.28
CA LEU A 246 6.41 5.68 10.88
C LEU A 246 7.05 4.38 10.37
N THR A 247 8.13 4.49 9.58
CA THR A 247 8.88 3.32 9.11
C THR A 247 9.49 2.56 10.30
N ALA A 248 10.07 3.28 11.26
CA ALA A 248 10.63 2.69 12.47
C ALA A 248 9.56 1.96 13.28
N SER A 249 8.44 2.61 13.60
CA SER A 249 7.34 1.97 14.34
C SER A 249 6.83 0.70 13.65
N SER A 250 6.76 0.71 12.31
CA SER A 250 6.36 -0.45 11.53
C SER A 250 7.34 -1.62 11.67
N GLN A 251 8.65 -1.36 11.55
CA GLN A 251 9.68 -2.38 11.68
C GLN A 251 9.88 -2.86 13.12
N LEU A 252 9.70 -1.98 14.12
CA LEU A 252 9.73 -2.32 15.53
C LEU A 252 8.61 -3.30 15.90
N ARG A 253 7.39 -3.13 15.36
CA ARG A 253 6.33 -4.15 15.52
C ARG A 253 6.73 -5.50 14.93
N GLY A 254 7.34 -5.47 13.74
CA GLY A 254 7.88 -6.68 13.10
C GLY A 254 8.99 -7.35 13.88
N ALA A 255 9.81 -6.58 14.60
CA ALA A 255 10.92 -7.09 15.38
C ALA A 255 10.50 -7.80 16.69
N ARG A 256 9.23 -7.70 17.12
CA ARG A 256 8.69 -8.38 18.31
C ARG A 256 7.32 -9.02 18.10
N PHE A 257 7.04 -9.50 16.90
CA PHE A 257 5.69 -10.01 16.58
C PHE A 257 5.37 -11.38 17.22
N LYS A 258 6.39 -12.10 17.74
CA LYS A 258 6.20 -13.31 18.55
C LYS A 258 6.84 -13.12 19.93
N PRO A 259 6.28 -13.71 21.00
CA PRO A 259 6.83 -13.58 22.36
C PRO A 259 8.29 -14.05 22.50
N ASP A 260 8.67 -15.08 21.76
CA ASP A 260 9.99 -15.72 21.75
C ASP A 260 10.95 -15.11 20.71
N TYR A 261 10.50 -14.11 19.96
CA TYR A 261 11.28 -13.46 18.91
C TYR A 261 11.44 -11.97 19.19
N ASP A 262 12.57 -11.59 19.79
CA ASP A 262 12.91 -10.19 20.07
C ASP A 262 14.17 -9.76 19.33
N ARG A 263 14.01 -8.90 18.33
CA ARG A 263 15.09 -8.33 17.52
C ARG A 263 15.21 -6.81 17.69
N TRP A 264 14.63 -6.22 18.75
CA TRP A 264 14.76 -4.77 18.96
C TRP A 264 16.20 -4.34 19.15
N SER A 265 16.98 -5.07 19.94
CA SER A 265 18.39 -4.77 20.18
C SER A 265 19.22 -4.87 18.89
N ASP A 266 18.94 -5.86 18.05
CA ASP A 266 19.58 -6.00 16.74
C ASP A 266 19.20 -4.85 15.80
N LEU A 267 17.93 -4.44 15.79
CA LEU A 267 17.48 -3.31 14.98
C LEU A 267 18.09 -1.99 15.46
N ALA A 268 18.21 -1.79 16.78
CA ALA A 268 18.86 -0.63 17.38
C ALA A 268 20.35 -0.58 17.01
N ARG A 269 21.08 -1.69 17.18
CA ARG A 269 22.49 -1.80 16.80
C ARG A 269 22.68 -1.54 15.30
N TRP A 270 21.78 -2.06 14.46
CA TRP A 270 21.80 -1.81 13.02
C TRP A 270 21.60 -0.33 12.69
N ALA A 271 20.68 0.35 13.39
CA ALA A 271 20.37 1.76 13.18
C ALA A 271 21.44 2.73 13.72
N GLU A 272 22.14 2.37 14.81
CA GLU A 272 23.29 3.10 15.36
C GLU A 272 24.52 3.02 14.43
N GLY A 273 24.73 1.87 13.81
CA GLY A 273 25.91 1.62 12.98
C GLY A 273 25.91 2.30 11.60
N PRO A 274 26.95 2.01 10.78
CA PRO A 274 27.11 2.57 9.43
C PRO A 274 26.11 2.01 8.41
N SER A 275 25.18 1.14 8.83
CA SER A 275 24.19 0.53 7.93
C SER A 275 23.28 1.55 7.25
N LEU A 276 23.03 2.71 7.89
CA LEU A 276 22.24 3.77 7.27
C LEU A 276 22.98 4.45 6.11
N ASP A 277 24.31 4.49 6.13
CA ASP A 277 25.11 4.99 5.01
C ASP A 277 25.01 4.01 3.83
N ALA A 278 25.03 2.71 4.12
CA ALA A 278 24.79 1.68 3.11
C ALA A 278 23.37 1.77 2.51
N VAL A 279 22.37 2.14 3.31
CA VAL A 279 21.00 2.41 2.83
C VAL A 279 20.98 3.61 1.88
N LEU A 280 21.68 4.71 2.20
CA LEU A 280 21.74 5.88 1.33
C LEU A 280 22.45 5.55 0.01
N ALA A 281 23.58 4.84 0.07
CA ALA A 281 24.30 4.37 -1.12
C ALA A 281 23.45 3.42 -1.99
N ALA A 282 22.71 2.49 -1.35
CA ALA A 282 21.77 1.63 -2.06
C ALA A 282 20.64 2.46 -2.69
N ALA A 283 20.11 3.45 -1.98
CA ALA A 283 19.04 4.31 -2.49
C ALA A 283 19.46 5.09 -3.75
N ALA A 284 20.70 5.59 -3.79
CA ALA A 284 21.27 6.22 -4.98
C ALA A 284 21.33 5.25 -6.17
N ARG A 285 21.90 4.05 -5.99
CA ARG A 285 21.92 3.01 -7.06
C ARG A 285 20.52 2.61 -7.52
N PHE A 286 19.57 2.48 -6.59
CA PHE A 286 18.18 2.19 -6.94
C PHE A 286 17.51 3.33 -7.69
N THR A 287 17.90 4.59 -7.44
CA THR A 287 17.41 5.76 -8.18
C THR A 287 17.83 5.68 -9.64
N GLU A 288 19.13 5.47 -9.90
CA GLU A 288 19.68 5.28 -11.25
C GLU A 288 18.99 4.12 -11.98
N ARG A 289 18.90 2.96 -11.33
CA ARG A 289 18.22 1.77 -11.87
C ARG A 289 16.76 2.06 -12.20
N THR A 290 16.05 2.79 -11.34
CA THR A 290 14.63 3.12 -11.55
C THR A 290 14.46 4.06 -12.74
N ASN A 291 15.33 5.08 -12.88
CA ASN A 291 15.30 6.00 -14.01
C ASN A 291 15.58 5.27 -15.33
N GLN A 292 16.57 4.35 -15.34
CA GLN A 292 16.85 3.50 -16.50
C GLN A 292 15.64 2.63 -16.87
N GLN A 293 15.09 1.90 -15.91
CA GLN A 293 13.93 1.02 -16.14
C GLN A 293 12.69 1.81 -16.59
N HIS A 294 12.54 3.05 -16.10
CA HIS A 294 11.48 3.93 -16.57
C HIS A 294 11.66 4.32 -18.04
N ALA A 295 12.88 4.67 -18.46
CA ALA A 295 13.18 4.97 -19.85
C ALA A 295 12.94 3.76 -20.78
N GLU A 296 13.38 2.56 -20.35
CA GLU A 296 13.11 1.30 -21.05
C GLU A 296 11.61 1.04 -21.18
N PHE A 297 10.86 1.18 -20.08
CA PHE A 297 9.41 1.03 -20.08
C PHE A 297 8.71 2.03 -21.00
N GLN A 298 9.13 3.30 -21.00
CA GLN A 298 8.58 4.32 -21.89
C GLN A 298 8.86 4.01 -23.36
N ALA A 299 10.06 3.53 -23.70
CA ALA A 299 10.40 3.13 -25.06
C ALA A 299 9.53 1.96 -25.52
N ALA A 300 9.46 0.89 -24.72
CA ALA A 300 8.61 -0.27 -25.02
C ALA A 300 7.13 0.10 -25.17
N THR A 301 6.63 1.03 -24.34
CA THR A 301 5.25 1.50 -24.44
C THR A 301 4.98 2.27 -25.73
N ARG A 302 5.93 3.09 -26.19
CA ARG A 302 5.83 3.81 -27.47
C ARG A 302 5.84 2.84 -28.65
N ASP A 303 6.76 1.88 -28.64
CA ASP A 303 6.90 0.88 -29.70
C ASP A 303 5.65 -0.01 -29.81
N ALA A 304 4.98 -0.29 -28.69
CA ALA A 304 3.73 -1.04 -28.64
C ALA A 304 2.47 -0.23 -29.01
N GLY A 305 2.59 1.06 -29.35
CA GLY A 305 1.43 1.92 -29.66
C GLY A 305 0.58 2.31 -28.44
N GLY A 306 1.13 2.17 -27.23
CA GLY A 306 0.47 2.48 -25.96
C GLY A 306 0.16 1.24 -25.10
N ILE A 307 0.00 1.45 -23.80
CA ILE A 307 -0.17 0.35 -22.82
C ILE A 307 -1.62 -0.10 -22.61
N SER A 308 -2.59 0.72 -23.05
CA SER A 308 -4.01 0.52 -22.76
C SER A 308 -4.52 -0.82 -23.33
N ALA A 309 -4.26 -1.13 -24.60
CA ALA A 309 -4.73 -2.37 -25.23
C ALA A 309 -4.21 -3.63 -24.51
N ALA A 310 -2.94 -3.66 -24.12
CA ALA A 310 -2.35 -4.77 -23.37
C ALA A 310 -2.99 -4.93 -21.98
N LEU A 311 -3.29 -3.83 -21.30
CA LEU A 311 -3.92 -3.87 -19.97
C LEU A 311 -5.40 -4.24 -20.04
N HIS A 312 -6.13 -3.86 -21.10
CA HIS A 312 -7.49 -4.32 -21.33
C HIS A 312 -7.54 -5.81 -21.67
N ALA A 313 -6.62 -6.32 -22.49
CA ALA A 313 -6.53 -7.75 -22.77
C ALA A 313 -6.24 -8.57 -21.49
N PHE A 314 -5.44 -8.02 -20.57
CA PHE A 314 -5.15 -8.64 -19.28
C PHE A 314 -6.34 -8.65 -18.31
N ALA A 315 -7.36 -7.81 -18.54
CA ALA A 315 -8.57 -7.71 -17.71
C ALA A 315 -9.65 -8.76 -18.06
N GLY A 316 -9.64 -9.30 -19.29
CA GLY A 316 -10.62 -10.30 -19.77
C GLY A 316 -10.51 -11.66 -19.08
#